data_AF-A0A3C0IWI0-F1
#
_entry.id   AF-A0A3C0IWI0-F1
#
_cell.length_a   1.000
_cell.length_b   1.000
_cell.length_c   1.000
_cell.angle_alpha   90.00
_cell.angle_beta   90.00
_cell.angle_gamma   90.00
#
_symmetry.space_group_name_H-M   'P 1'
#
loop_
_entity.id
_entity.type
_entity.pdbx_description
1 polymer ?
#
loop_
_entity_poly.entity_id
_entity_poly.type
_entity_poly.pdbx_seq_one_letter_code
_entity_poly.pdbx_strand_id
1 'polypeptide(L)'
;MRLDELAAFAAEVNARLDRGLGVRAGETALISRRVHVINPARPGEAQVKCVADAGRVFYRRSALDEVVHIDIFHALADVNHYAIAQASRRAADEFSRAALADFIDVQTATGGGRVTGSLNYGRKPSLQTAHRGHVHLAVLMPREMSALLYYLVRNVEQAIQSQGVELRRLDRIVNDADAGGAPMDLSPYSCSTDSLLQEHGQPDKLSDDCAMMRDALDASVDFGSVASLTSFLECVAAARRRENPYALLEREFGDAEAMLTRLRALEVVNGDGASLELTEKGRRLAAFLRRFAREVEMEMRKVIRRSARPHAIALDRSDFTQGR
;
A
#
# COMPACT_ATOMS: atom_id res chain seq x y z
N MET A 1 26.14 12.18 -14.44
CA MET A 1 27.15 11.43 -13.67
C MET A 1 28.06 10.72 -14.64
N ARG A 2 29.38 10.67 -14.41
CA ARG A 2 30.30 9.88 -15.25
C ARG A 2 30.08 8.39 -15.01
N LEU A 3 30.49 7.53 -15.96
CA LEU A 3 30.28 6.08 -15.85
C LEU A 3 30.93 5.48 -14.58
N ASP A 4 32.13 5.91 -14.23
CA ASP A 4 32.83 5.44 -13.03
C ASP A 4 32.12 5.85 -11.74
N GLU A 5 31.55 7.05 -11.70
CA GLU A 5 30.76 7.54 -10.56
C GLU A 5 29.45 6.77 -10.42
N LEU A 6 28.81 6.41 -11.54
CA LEU A 6 27.59 5.60 -11.56
C LEU A 6 27.86 4.16 -11.09
N ALA A 7 29.01 3.59 -11.48
CA ALA A 7 29.45 2.29 -10.99
C ALA A 7 29.75 2.32 -9.48
N ALA A 8 30.42 3.36 -9.00
CA ALA A 8 30.68 3.57 -7.57
C ALA A 8 29.38 3.71 -6.77
N PHE A 9 28.42 4.50 -7.26
CA PHE A 9 27.08 4.62 -6.66
C PHE A 9 26.39 3.25 -6.56
N ALA A 10 26.35 2.49 -7.66
CA ALA A 10 25.71 1.18 -7.69
C ALA A 10 26.37 0.20 -6.71
N ALA A 11 27.70 0.23 -6.60
CA ALA A 11 28.46 -0.59 -5.67
C ALA A 11 28.15 -0.24 -4.20
N GLU A 12 28.10 1.05 -3.85
CA GLU A 12 27.78 1.49 -2.49
C GLU A 12 26.35 1.10 -2.10
N VAL A 13 25.37 1.34 -3.00
CA VAL A 13 23.98 0.95 -2.78
C VAL A 13 23.87 -0.54 -2.56
N ASN A 14 24.46 -1.35 -3.46
CA ASN A 14 24.42 -2.81 -3.32
C ASN A 14 25.05 -3.28 -2.01
N ALA A 15 26.17 -2.72 -1.58
CA ALA A 15 26.81 -3.09 -0.31
C ALA A 15 25.90 -2.86 0.91
N ARG A 16 25.01 -1.85 0.88
CA ARG A 16 24.02 -1.59 1.93
C ARG A 16 22.82 -2.53 1.82
N LEU A 17 22.27 -2.69 0.62
CA LEU A 17 21.11 -3.55 0.36
C LEU A 17 21.41 -5.02 0.66
N ASP A 18 22.61 -5.49 0.31
CA ASP A 18 23.07 -6.87 0.58
C ASP A 18 23.18 -7.15 2.09
N ARG A 19 23.26 -6.11 2.93
CA ARG A 19 23.22 -6.20 4.39
C ARG A 19 21.81 -6.01 4.97
N GLY A 20 20.79 -5.89 4.13
CA GLY A 20 19.41 -5.61 4.54
C GLY A 20 19.19 -4.21 5.11
N LEU A 21 20.06 -3.24 4.79
CA LEU A 21 19.98 -1.87 5.28
C LEU A 21 19.37 -0.95 4.24
N GLY A 22 18.68 0.09 4.70
CA GLY A 22 18.34 1.22 3.84
C GLY A 22 19.54 2.13 3.58
N VAL A 23 19.54 2.74 2.41
CA VAL A 23 20.55 3.69 1.96
C VAL A 23 19.89 4.97 1.47
N ARG A 24 20.50 6.11 1.79
CA ARG A 24 20.07 7.40 1.25
C ARG A 24 20.73 7.62 -0.11
N ALA A 25 19.94 7.95 -1.13
CA ALA A 25 20.46 8.46 -2.40
C ALA A 25 20.22 9.97 -2.45
N GLY A 26 21.30 10.75 -2.63
CA GLY A 26 21.23 12.21 -2.53
C GLY A 26 20.83 12.66 -1.12
N GLU A 27 19.96 13.67 -1.06
CA GLU A 27 19.44 14.23 0.20
C GLU A 27 18.01 13.79 0.51
N THR A 28 17.33 13.18 -0.45
CA THR A 28 15.86 13.21 -0.64
C THR A 28 15.27 11.84 -0.84
N ALA A 29 16.08 10.80 -1.09
CA ALA A 29 15.58 9.47 -1.39
C ALA A 29 16.08 8.41 -0.40
N LEU A 30 15.18 7.53 0.03
CA LEU A 30 15.48 6.29 0.74
C LEU A 30 15.30 5.11 -0.21
N ILE A 31 16.30 4.23 -0.27
CA ILE A 31 16.30 3.02 -1.08
C ILE A 31 16.51 1.81 -0.16
N SER A 32 15.69 0.78 -0.31
CA SER A 32 15.74 -0.44 0.52
C SER A 32 15.09 -1.63 -0.19
N ARG A 33 15.56 -2.86 0.07
CA ARG A 33 14.83 -4.12 -0.26
C ARG A 33 13.88 -4.55 0.86
N ARG A 34 13.94 -3.82 1.97
CA ARG A 34 13.15 -4.05 3.18
C ARG A 34 12.04 -3.01 3.30
N VAL A 35 10.95 -3.37 3.96
CA VAL A 35 9.85 -2.46 4.27
C VAL A 35 10.39 -1.26 5.05
N HIS A 36 10.03 -0.06 4.59
CA HIS A 36 10.31 1.17 5.33
C HIS A 36 9.04 1.94 5.62
N VAL A 37 9.03 2.65 6.74
CA VAL A 37 7.91 3.44 7.22
C VAL A 37 8.39 4.80 7.67
N ILE A 38 7.52 5.79 7.50
CA ILE A 38 7.74 7.16 7.96
C ILE A 38 6.89 7.35 9.19
N ASN A 39 7.48 7.88 10.26
CA ASN A 39 6.71 8.31 11.42
C ASN A 39 6.17 9.74 11.16
N PRO A 40 4.84 9.96 11.13
CA PRO A 40 4.30 11.30 10.92
C PRO A 40 4.73 12.32 11.98
N ALA A 41 5.06 11.86 13.19
CA ALA A 41 5.58 12.72 14.27
C ALA A 41 7.06 13.09 14.08
N ARG A 42 7.78 12.42 13.17
CA ARG A 42 9.19 12.68 12.83
C ARG A 42 9.40 12.54 11.32
N PRO A 43 8.87 13.47 10.51
CA PRO A 43 8.85 13.31 9.04
C PRO A 43 10.26 13.27 8.41
N GLY A 44 11.27 13.84 9.06
CA GLY A 44 12.69 13.76 8.65
C GLY A 44 13.38 12.43 8.93
N GLU A 45 12.71 11.50 9.64
CA GLU A 45 13.25 10.18 9.99
C GLU A 45 12.44 9.07 9.31
N ALA A 46 13.13 8.21 8.58
CA ALA A 46 12.54 6.99 8.02
C ALA A 46 13.11 5.77 8.73
N GLN A 47 12.24 4.80 9.03
CA GLN A 47 12.62 3.56 9.69
C GLN A 47 12.52 2.39 8.72
N VAL A 48 13.62 1.67 8.55
CA VAL A 48 13.70 0.45 7.75
C VAL A 48 13.58 -0.75 8.66
N LYS A 49 12.62 -1.64 8.40
CA LYS A 49 12.43 -2.89 9.14
C LYS A 49 13.30 -3.98 8.49
N CYS A 50 14.53 -4.14 8.98
CA CYS A 50 15.54 -4.98 8.35
C CYS A 50 15.13 -6.45 8.18
N VAL A 51 14.17 -6.93 8.99
CA VAL A 51 13.65 -8.30 8.95
C VAL A 51 12.47 -8.51 7.98
N ALA A 52 11.93 -7.44 7.39
CA ALA A 52 10.73 -7.49 6.54
C ALA A 52 11.08 -7.21 5.08
N ASP A 53 11.10 -8.25 4.23
CA ASP A 53 11.35 -8.12 2.80
C ASP A 53 10.16 -7.46 2.07
N ALA A 54 10.43 -6.40 1.31
CA ALA A 54 9.38 -5.64 0.63
C ALA A 54 8.68 -6.45 -0.47
N GLY A 55 9.43 -7.25 -1.24
CA GLY A 55 8.88 -8.09 -2.30
C GLY A 55 7.93 -9.17 -1.75
N ARG A 56 8.30 -9.81 -0.64
CA ARG A 56 7.41 -10.77 0.04
C ARG A 56 6.17 -10.10 0.61
N VAL A 57 6.35 -8.96 1.28
CA VAL A 57 5.29 -8.28 2.02
C VAL A 57 4.26 -7.66 1.08
N PHE A 58 4.69 -6.93 0.06
CA PHE A 58 3.79 -6.17 -0.81
C PHE A 58 3.40 -6.93 -2.07
N TYR A 59 4.30 -7.77 -2.58
CA TYR A 59 4.15 -8.40 -3.90
C TYR A 59 4.08 -9.93 -3.85
N ARG A 60 4.05 -10.53 -2.65
CA ARG A 60 3.94 -11.98 -2.42
C ARG A 60 4.99 -12.81 -3.13
N ARG A 61 6.17 -12.23 -3.38
CA ARG A 61 7.26 -12.94 -4.03
C ARG A 61 7.79 -14.04 -3.11
N SER A 62 8.19 -15.15 -3.69
CA SER A 62 8.80 -16.29 -3.02
C SER A 62 10.30 -16.07 -2.82
N ALA A 63 10.97 -15.52 -3.82
CA ALA A 63 12.36 -15.11 -3.75
C ALA A 63 12.51 -13.78 -2.97
N LEU A 64 13.51 -13.75 -2.09
CA LEU A 64 13.88 -12.58 -1.30
C LEU A 64 14.69 -11.60 -2.14
N ASP A 65 14.69 -10.33 -1.73
CA ASP A 65 15.63 -9.31 -2.19
C ASP A 65 15.54 -8.93 -3.68
N GLU A 66 14.44 -9.30 -4.35
CA GLU A 66 14.21 -8.99 -5.77
C GLU A 66 13.57 -7.61 -6.01
N VAL A 67 12.77 -7.11 -5.06
CA VAL A 67 12.07 -5.82 -5.17
C VAL A 67 12.80 -4.77 -4.36
N VAL A 68 13.14 -3.66 -5.02
CA VAL A 68 13.70 -2.47 -4.39
C VAL A 68 12.60 -1.42 -4.23
N HIS A 69 12.35 -1.03 -2.98
CA HIS A 69 11.50 0.07 -2.58
C HIS A 69 12.28 1.37 -2.52
N ILE A 70 11.68 2.44 -3.05
CA ILE A 70 12.25 3.78 -3.11
C ILE A 70 11.21 4.79 -2.66
N ASP A 71 11.53 5.58 -1.65
CA ASP A 71 10.72 6.75 -1.27
C ASP A 71 11.50 8.02 -1.58
N ILE A 72 10.89 8.94 -2.33
CA ILE A 72 11.47 10.24 -2.70
C ILE A 72 10.65 11.33 -2.02
N PHE A 73 11.26 12.01 -1.05
CA PHE A 73 10.58 12.89 -0.12
C PHE A 73 10.39 14.29 -0.68
N HIS A 74 9.19 14.83 -0.47
CA HIS A 74 8.82 16.19 -0.85
C HIS A 74 7.97 16.85 0.24
N ALA A 75 7.75 18.16 0.12
CA ALA A 75 6.80 18.90 0.93
C ALA A 75 5.38 18.32 0.77
N LEU A 76 4.52 18.45 1.78
CA LEU A 76 3.16 17.89 1.70
C LEU A 76 2.40 18.45 0.49
N ALA A 77 2.13 17.58 -0.49
CA ALA A 77 1.52 17.97 -1.75
C ALA A 77 0.89 16.76 -2.46
N ASP A 78 -0.08 17.05 -3.31
CA ASP A 78 -0.76 16.04 -4.12
C ASP A 78 -0.04 15.93 -5.46
N VAL A 79 1.15 15.31 -5.45
CA VAL A 79 1.99 15.08 -6.64
C VAL A 79 1.26 14.17 -7.62
N ASN A 80 1.24 14.55 -8.90
CA ASN A 80 0.54 13.83 -9.96
C ASN A 80 1.29 12.53 -10.36
N HIS A 81 0.72 11.37 -10.00
CA HIS A 81 1.25 10.05 -10.35
C HIS A 81 1.48 9.82 -11.85
N TYR A 82 0.69 10.43 -12.75
CA TYR A 82 0.93 10.29 -14.20
C TYR A 82 2.24 10.94 -14.64
N ALA A 83 2.57 12.11 -14.09
CA ALA A 83 3.82 12.80 -14.38
C ALA A 83 5.02 12.00 -13.85
N ILE A 84 4.87 11.41 -12.66
CA ILE A 84 5.87 10.54 -12.06
C ILE A 84 6.05 9.25 -12.89
N ALA A 85 4.97 8.59 -13.30
CA ALA A 85 5.04 7.40 -14.16
C ALA A 85 5.79 7.68 -15.47
N GLN A 86 5.52 8.82 -16.12
CA GLN A 86 6.26 9.24 -17.30
C GLN A 86 7.74 9.52 -17.02
N ALA A 87 8.07 10.11 -15.86
CA ALA A 87 9.45 10.32 -15.45
C ALA A 87 10.19 9.01 -15.19
N SER A 88 9.56 8.05 -14.51
CA SER A 88 10.11 6.71 -14.27
C SER A 88 10.33 5.93 -15.56
N ARG A 89 9.42 6.04 -16.54
CA ARG A 89 9.60 5.46 -17.88
C ARG A 89 10.81 6.06 -18.60
N ARG A 90 10.94 7.38 -18.61
CA ARG A 90 12.10 8.06 -19.21
C ARG A 90 13.41 7.64 -18.54
N ALA A 91 13.41 7.48 -17.21
CA ALA A 91 14.57 6.97 -16.48
C ALA A 91 14.96 5.54 -16.90
N ALA A 92 13.97 4.65 -17.06
CA ALA A 92 14.19 3.30 -17.55
C ALA A 92 14.77 3.31 -18.97
N ASP A 93 14.17 4.07 -19.89
CA ASP A 93 14.60 4.18 -21.29
C ASP A 93 16.02 4.78 -21.43
N GLU A 94 16.36 5.76 -20.59
CA GLU A 94 17.69 6.38 -20.54
C GLU A 94 18.76 5.42 -20.00
N PHE A 95 18.41 4.60 -19.01
CA PHE A 95 19.31 3.59 -18.47
C PHE A 95 19.53 2.43 -19.44
N SER A 96 18.45 1.92 -20.05
CA SER A 96 18.49 0.78 -20.96
C SER A 96 17.30 0.79 -21.91
N ARG A 97 17.52 0.41 -23.18
CA ARG A 97 16.45 0.24 -24.18
C ARG A 97 15.59 -1.01 -23.99
N ALA A 98 15.81 -1.76 -22.90
CA ALA A 98 14.98 -2.91 -22.53
C ALA A 98 13.66 -2.47 -21.87
N ALA A 99 12.65 -3.33 -21.90
CA ALA A 99 11.33 -3.08 -21.30
C ALA A 99 11.34 -3.13 -19.75
N LEU A 100 12.23 -2.36 -19.10
CA LEU A 100 12.35 -2.31 -17.64
C LEU A 100 11.18 -1.56 -16.99
N ALA A 101 10.55 -0.65 -17.73
CA ALA A 101 9.44 0.14 -17.23
C ALA A 101 8.23 -0.72 -16.81
N ASP A 102 8.04 -1.91 -17.39
CA ASP A 102 6.95 -2.82 -17.00
C ASP A 102 7.12 -3.38 -15.58
N PHE A 103 8.31 -3.27 -15.00
CA PHE A 103 8.67 -3.76 -13.68
C PHE A 103 8.84 -2.65 -12.65
N ILE A 104 8.18 -1.51 -12.89
CA ILE A 104 8.17 -0.35 -12.01
C ILE A 104 6.72 -0.01 -11.67
N ASP A 105 6.42 0.01 -10.38
CA ASP A 105 5.18 0.58 -9.86
C ASP A 105 5.45 1.96 -9.25
N VAL A 106 4.43 2.81 -9.30
CA VAL A 106 4.41 4.12 -8.66
C VAL A 106 3.20 4.24 -7.75
N GLN A 107 3.38 4.91 -6.62
CA GLN A 107 2.29 5.37 -5.77
C GLN A 107 2.57 6.78 -5.26
N THR A 108 1.55 7.63 -5.31
CA THR A 108 1.55 9.00 -4.76
C THR A 108 0.25 9.26 -4.01
N ALA A 109 0.07 10.47 -3.47
CA ALA A 109 -1.22 10.91 -2.92
C ALA A 109 -2.37 10.97 -3.94
N THR A 110 -2.09 11.02 -5.24
CA THR A 110 -3.14 11.16 -6.27
C THR A 110 -3.56 9.83 -6.90
N GLY A 111 -2.81 8.75 -6.65
CA GLY A 111 -3.02 7.44 -7.26
C GLY A 111 -1.71 6.70 -7.52
N GLY A 112 -1.80 5.57 -8.22
CA GLY A 112 -0.66 4.69 -8.49
C GLY A 112 -0.99 3.54 -9.45
N GLY A 113 -0.05 2.61 -9.55
CA GLY A 113 -0.08 1.44 -10.43
C GLY A 113 1.23 1.24 -11.16
N ARG A 114 1.26 0.28 -12.08
CA ARG A 114 2.42 0.06 -12.97
C ARG A 114 2.62 1.27 -13.88
N VAL A 115 3.86 1.73 -14.06
CA VAL A 115 4.15 2.97 -14.81
C VAL A 115 3.82 2.89 -16.31
N THR A 116 3.70 1.68 -16.86
CA THR A 116 3.21 1.39 -18.22
C THR A 116 1.73 1.01 -18.27
N GLY A 117 1.08 0.88 -17.11
CA GLY A 117 -0.29 0.40 -16.94
C GLY A 117 -1.34 1.51 -16.95
N SER A 118 -2.50 1.22 -16.37
CA SER A 118 -3.66 2.13 -16.43
C SER A 118 -3.59 3.29 -15.43
N LEU A 119 -2.76 3.17 -14.39
CA LEU A 119 -2.58 4.17 -13.32
C LEU A 119 -3.88 4.54 -12.58
N ASN A 120 -4.91 3.71 -12.65
CA ASN A 120 -6.19 3.93 -11.98
C ASN A 120 -6.27 3.35 -10.56
N TYR A 121 -5.14 2.90 -10.01
CA TYR A 121 -5.06 2.24 -8.71
C TYR A 121 -4.63 3.21 -7.61
N GLY A 122 -4.60 2.70 -6.38
CA GLY A 122 -3.98 3.43 -5.29
C GLY A 122 -4.77 4.65 -4.80
N ARG A 123 -6.08 4.68 -5.00
CA ARG A 123 -6.96 5.82 -4.68
C ARG A 123 -7.69 5.71 -3.34
N LYS A 124 -7.36 4.69 -2.52
CA LYS A 124 -7.93 4.56 -1.16
C LYS A 124 -7.50 5.79 -0.33
N PRO A 125 -8.41 6.49 0.39
CA PRO A 125 -8.06 7.71 1.12
C PRO A 125 -6.91 7.54 2.13
N SER A 126 -6.83 6.39 2.80
CA SER A 126 -5.73 6.06 3.71
C SER A 126 -4.38 5.99 3.01
N LEU A 127 -4.36 5.41 1.80
CA LEU A 127 -3.17 5.26 0.99
C LEU A 127 -2.72 6.61 0.43
N GLN A 128 -3.67 7.41 -0.06
CA GLN A 128 -3.40 8.77 -0.53
C GLN A 128 -2.79 9.62 0.58
N THR A 129 -3.35 9.55 1.79
CA THR A 129 -2.85 10.26 2.97
C THR A 129 -1.42 9.84 3.32
N ALA A 130 -1.13 8.54 3.31
CA ALA A 130 0.21 8.02 3.60
C ALA A 130 1.27 8.53 2.61
N HIS A 131 0.90 8.81 1.35
CA HIS A 131 1.80 9.21 0.27
C HIS A 131 1.78 10.72 -0.03
N ARG A 132 1.28 11.58 0.88
CA ARG A 132 1.31 13.06 0.67
C ARG A 132 2.69 13.68 0.84
N GLY A 133 3.61 13.00 1.51
CA GLY A 133 4.95 13.51 1.81
C GLY A 133 6.09 12.83 1.05
N HIS A 134 5.78 11.92 0.13
CA HIS A 134 6.75 11.22 -0.69
C HIS A 134 6.10 10.60 -1.93
N VAL A 135 6.90 10.44 -2.98
CA VAL A 135 6.62 9.52 -4.07
C VAL A 135 7.18 8.16 -3.69
N HIS A 136 6.37 7.13 -3.81
CA HIS A 136 6.77 5.75 -3.62
C HIS A 136 6.96 5.05 -4.96
N LEU A 137 8.10 4.38 -5.14
CA LEU A 137 8.36 3.48 -6.26
C LEU A 137 8.73 2.10 -5.74
N ALA A 138 8.32 1.07 -6.49
CA ALA A 138 8.81 -0.29 -6.32
C ALA A 138 9.34 -0.79 -7.66
N VAL A 139 10.50 -1.44 -7.64
CA VAL A 139 11.20 -1.90 -8.84
C VAL A 139 11.62 -3.35 -8.67
N LEU A 140 11.16 -4.23 -9.56
CA LEU A 140 11.72 -5.58 -9.68
C LEU A 140 12.93 -5.51 -10.59
N MET A 141 14.12 -5.71 -10.03
CA MET A 141 15.36 -5.64 -10.81
C MET A 141 16.47 -6.52 -10.23
N PRO A 142 17.35 -7.07 -11.08
CA PRO A 142 18.53 -7.78 -10.63
C PRO A 142 19.58 -6.81 -10.07
N ARG A 143 20.48 -7.34 -9.24
CA ARG A 143 21.52 -6.58 -8.52
C ARG A 143 22.44 -5.77 -9.44
N GLU A 144 22.69 -6.26 -10.64
CA GLU A 144 23.57 -5.65 -11.64
C GLU A 144 22.99 -4.34 -12.19
N MET A 145 21.67 -4.13 -12.04
CA MET A 145 20.96 -2.96 -12.55
C MET A 145 20.83 -1.83 -11.53
N SER A 146 21.49 -1.88 -10.36
CA SER A 146 21.38 -0.86 -9.31
C SER A 146 21.74 0.57 -9.74
N ALA A 147 22.45 0.74 -10.86
CA ALA A 147 22.67 2.04 -11.48
C ALA A 147 21.37 2.72 -11.98
N LEU A 148 20.32 1.95 -12.30
CA LEU A 148 18.99 2.47 -12.66
C LEU A 148 18.41 3.38 -11.56
N LEU A 149 18.71 3.09 -10.30
CA LEU A 149 18.19 3.84 -9.15
C LEU A 149 18.59 5.32 -9.20
N TYR A 150 19.78 5.63 -9.71
CA TYR A 150 20.21 7.02 -9.91
C TYR A 150 19.29 7.75 -10.89
N TYR A 151 18.99 7.12 -12.03
CA TYR A 151 18.13 7.72 -13.06
C TYR A 151 16.71 7.90 -12.54
N LEU A 152 16.18 6.93 -11.79
CA LEU A 152 14.85 7.01 -11.20
C LEU A 152 14.75 8.18 -10.22
N VAL A 153 15.66 8.25 -9.24
CA VAL A 153 15.67 9.34 -8.25
C VAL A 153 15.76 10.70 -8.95
N ARG A 154 16.74 10.88 -9.85
CA ARG A 154 16.94 12.14 -10.55
C ARG A 154 15.72 12.58 -11.38
N ASN A 155 15.15 11.67 -12.18
CA ASN A 155 14.03 12.01 -13.06
C ASN A 155 12.75 12.30 -12.25
N VAL A 156 12.51 11.55 -11.16
CA VAL A 156 11.35 11.78 -10.30
C VAL A 156 11.50 13.08 -9.50
N GLU A 157 12.68 13.41 -9.00
CA GLU A 157 12.96 14.71 -8.38
C GLU A 157 12.65 15.87 -9.31
N GLN A 158 13.14 15.80 -10.55
CA GLN A 158 12.83 16.80 -11.58
C GLN A 158 11.32 16.88 -11.87
N ALA A 159 10.63 15.74 -11.89
CA ALA A 159 9.19 15.70 -12.11
C ALA A 159 8.40 16.31 -10.94
N ILE A 160 8.84 16.10 -9.69
CA ILE A 160 8.26 16.75 -8.51
C ILE A 160 8.47 18.27 -8.58
N GLN A 161 9.70 18.70 -8.85
CA GLN A 161 10.04 20.14 -8.94
C GLN A 161 9.31 20.85 -10.09
N SER A 162 9.13 20.19 -11.24
CA SER A 162 8.38 20.75 -12.37
C SER A 162 6.89 20.98 -12.07
N GLN A 163 6.37 20.35 -11.03
CA GLN A 163 5.01 20.56 -10.51
C GLN A 163 4.96 21.67 -9.45
N GLY A 164 6.07 22.38 -9.20
CA GLY A 164 6.16 23.44 -8.20
C GLY A 164 6.24 22.93 -6.76
N VAL A 165 6.55 21.66 -6.55
CA VAL A 165 6.66 21.05 -5.22
C VAL A 165 8.12 21.01 -4.76
N GLU A 166 8.37 21.49 -3.55
CA GLU A 166 9.71 21.46 -2.96
C GLU A 166 10.12 20.05 -2.54
N LEU A 167 11.37 19.68 -2.85
CA LEU A 167 11.98 18.45 -2.35
C LEU A 167 12.30 18.59 -0.87
N ARG A 168 12.17 17.50 -0.14
CA ARG A 168 12.41 17.48 1.31
C ARG A 168 13.57 16.57 1.65
N ARG A 169 14.48 17.07 2.47
CA ARG A 169 15.61 16.29 2.96
C ARG A 169 15.15 15.17 3.90
N LEU A 170 15.77 14.00 3.74
CA LEU A 170 15.75 12.89 4.67
C LEU A 170 16.93 13.03 5.64
N ASP A 171 16.63 13.46 6.86
CA ASP A 171 17.65 13.74 7.87
C ASP A 171 18.29 12.45 8.39
N ARG A 172 17.46 11.42 8.62
CA ARG A 172 17.91 10.19 9.28
C ARG A 172 17.23 8.94 8.74
N ILE A 173 18.03 7.87 8.60
CA ILE A 173 17.56 6.51 8.38
C ILE A 173 17.85 5.69 9.64
N VAL A 174 16.82 5.07 10.20
CA VAL A 174 16.93 4.13 11.32
C VAL A 174 16.75 2.71 10.78
N ASN A 175 17.81 1.91 10.84
CA ASN A 175 17.76 0.50 10.47
C ASN A 175 17.39 -0.31 11.72
N ASP A 176 16.14 -0.75 11.76
CA ASP A 176 15.55 -1.48 12.86
C ASP A 176 15.69 -2.99 12.61
N ALA A 177 16.59 -3.61 13.37
CA ALA A 177 16.86 -5.04 13.32
C ALA A 177 15.98 -5.87 14.27
N ASP A 178 15.09 -5.22 15.05
CA ASP A 178 14.31 -5.93 16.05
C ASP A 178 13.19 -6.75 15.40
N ALA A 179 13.27 -8.08 15.56
CA ALA A 179 12.23 -9.02 15.14
C ALA A 179 11.02 -9.06 16.10
N GLY A 180 11.11 -8.41 17.27
CA GLY A 180 10.12 -8.49 18.37
C GLY A 180 9.04 -7.41 18.38
N GLY A 181 8.93 -6.61 17.31
CA GLY A 181 7.91 -5.57 17.20
C GLY A 181 6.49 -6.13 17.02
N ALA A 182 5.48 -5.39 17.52
CA ALA A 182 4.08 -5.70 17.20
C ALA A 182 3.90 -5.79 15.67
N PRO A 183 3.06 -6.72 15.16
CA PRO A 183 2.80 -6.85 13.73
C PRO A 183 2.45 -5.49 13.12
N MET A 184 3.14 -5.13 12.05
CA MET A 184 2.94 -3.85 11.38
C MET A 184 1.57 -3.84 10.70
N ASP A 185 0.78 -2.81 10.97
CA ASP A 185 -0.50 -2.61 10.30
C ASP A 185 -0.25 -2.04 8.90
N LEU A 186 -0.24 -2.92 7.90
CA LEU A 186 -0.05 -2.58 6.49
C LEU A 186 -1.36 -2.30 5.77
N SER A 187 -2.51 -2.35 6.47
CA SER A 187 -3.82 -2.05 5.88
C SER A 187 -3.92 -0.67 5.20
N PRO A 188 -3.17 0.38 5.60
CA PRO A 188 -3.17 1.65 4.87
C PRO A 188 -2.51 1.56 3.49
N TYR A 189 -1.65 0.56 3.26
CA TYR A 189 -0.82 0.39 2.07
C TYR A 189 -1.38 -0.60 1.04
N SER A 190 -2.48 -1.31 1.35
CA SER A 190 -3.07 -2.32 0.47
C SER A 190 -4.12 -1.73 -0.48
N CYS A 191 -4.02 -2.05 -1.78
CA CYS A 191 -5.02 -1.76 -2.81
C CYS A 191 -4.95 -2.83 -3.92
N SER A 192 -5.97 -2.92 -4.77
CA SER A 192 -5.87 -3.68 -6.03
C SER A 192 -4.79 -3.05 -6.94
N THR A 193 -4.12 -3.86 -7.75
CA THR A 193 -3.00 -3.41 -8.59
C THR A 193 -2.91 -4.22 -9.89
N ASP A 194 -2.35 -3.63 -10.94
CA ASP A 194 -1.98 -4.26 -12.22
C ASP A 194 -0.48 -4.63 -12.30
N SER A 195 0.18 -4.70 -11.14
CA SER A 195 1.61 -4.90 -11.00
C SER A 195 2.09 -6.25 -11.53
N LEU A 196 3.15 -6.24 -12.35
CA LEU A 196 3.91 -7.44 -12.71
C LEU A 196 4.94 -7.84 -11.64
N LEU A 197 5.14 -7.03 -10.61
CA LEU A 197 5.99 -7.40 -9.47
C LEU A 197 5.31 -8.49 -8.65
N GLN A 198 3.97 -8.54 -8.69
CA GLN A 198 3.18 -9.50 -7.94
C GLN A 198 3.38 -10.93 -8.48
N GLU A 199 3.85 -11.84 -7.63
CA GLU A 199 3.98 -13.24 -8.01
C GLU A 199 2.62 -13.95 -7.89
N HIS A 200 2.12 -14.47 -9.01
CA HIS A 200 0.92 -15.31 -9.06
C HIS A 200 1.30 -16.79 -8.89
N GLY A 201 1.84 -17.13 -7.72
CA GLY A 201 2.03 -18.51 -7.26
C GLY A 201 0.83 -19.02 -6.47
N GLN A 202 0.72 -20.35 -6.26
CA GLN A 202 -0.24 -20.91 -5.31
C GLN A 202 -0.01 -20.26 -3.93
N PRO A 203 -1.03 -19.63 -3.32
CA PRO A 203 -0.84 -18.84 -2.12
C PRO A 203 -0.42 -19.74 -0.95
N ASP A 204 0.60 -19.32 -0.21
CA ASP A 204 0.88 -19.84 1.13
C ASP A 204 -0.38 -19.64 1.99
N LYS A 205 -0.83 -20.69 2.71
CA LYS A 205 -2.06 -20.65 3.54
C LYS A 205 -2.09 -19.46 4.51
N LEU A 206 -0.93 -19.06 5.04
CA LEU A 206 -0.78 -17.90 5.92
C LEU A 206 -1.04 -16.56 5.21
N SER A 207 -0.66 -16.44 3.93
CA SER A 207 -0.93 -15.24 3.12
C SER A 207 -2.39 -15.16 2.67
N ASP A 208 -3.05 -16.32 2.44
CA ASP A 208 -4.48 -16.36 2.10
C ASP A 208 -5.34 -15.96 3.31
N ASP A 209 -5.03 -16.47 4.50
CA ASP A 209 -5.75 -16.12 5.73
C ASP A 209 -5.60 -14.63 6.09
N CYS A 210 -4.41 -14.03 5.92
CA CYS A 210 -4.20 -12.60 6.13
C CYS A 210 -4.97 -11.74 5.11
N ALA A 211 -4.99 -12.16 3.84
CA ALA A 211 -5.76 -11.47 2.82
C ALA A 211 -7.27 -11.58 3.07
N MET A 212 -7.74 -12.76 3.49
CA MET A 212 -9.12 -13.02 3.81
C MET A 212 -9.58 -12.28 5.08
N MET A 213 -8.71 -12.18 6.09
CA MET A 213 -8.93 -11.36 7.29
C MET A 213 -9.11 -9.89 6.93
N ARG A 214 -8.28 -9.34 6.04
CA ARG A 214 -8.40 -7.95 5.59
C ARG A 214 -9.72 -7.73 4.84
N ASP A 215 -10.03 -8.59 3.88
CA ASP A 215 -11.26 -8.47 3.09
C ASP A 215 -12.51 -8.66 3.98
N ALA A 216 -12.42 -9.50 5.02
CA ALA A 216 -13.42 -9.64 6.07
C ALA A 216 -13.60 -8.36 6.89
N LEU A 217 -12.51 -7.68 7.26
CA LEU A 217 -12.56 -6.44 8.02
C LEU A 217 -13.14 -5.29 7.19
N ASP A 218 -12.66 -5.08 5.96
CA ASP A 218 -13.15 -4.02 5.07
C ASP A 218 -14.66 -4.20 4.82
N ALA A 219 -15.11 -5.43 4.51
CA ALA A 219 -16.54 -5.70 4.36
C ALA A 219 -17.32 -5.59 5.68
N SER A 220 -16.78 -6.00 6.82
CA SER A 220 -17.50 -5.96 8.11
C SER A 220 -17.71 -4.55 8.63
N VAL A 221 -16.81 -3.61 8.30
CA VAL A 221 -16.96 -2.19 8.64
C VAL A 221 -18.16 -1.60 7.92
N ASP A 222 -18.31 -1.87 6.62
CA ASP A 222 -19.44 -1.39 5.82
C ASP A 222 -20.77 -1.98 6.32
N PHE A 223 -20.76 -3.24 6.76
CA PHE A 223 -21.93 -3.92 7.32
C PHE A 223 -22.18 -3.60 8.80
N GLY A 224 -21.36 -2.76 9.43
CA GLY A 224 -21.45 -2.38 10.85
C GLY A 224 -21.18 -3.51 11.85
N SER A 225 -21.13 -4.77 11.42
CA SER A 225 -20.73 -5.92 12.23
C SER A 225 -20.35 -7.14 11.37
N VAL A 226 -19.48 -7.98 11.94
CA VAL A 226 -19.11 -9.29 11.38
C VAL A 226 -20.33 -10.21 11.25
N ALA A 227 -21.26 -10.13 12.21
CA ALA A 227 -22.48 -10.93 12.22
C ALA A 227 -23.42 -10.56 11.05
N SER A 228 -23.57 -9.26 10.79
CA SER A 228 -24.40 -8.75 9.68
C SER A 228 -23.83 -9.18 8.32
N LEU A 229 -22.51 -9.06 8.12
CA LEU A 229 -21.84 -9.53 6.90
C LEU A 229 -22.02 -11.04 6.73
N THR A 230 -21.79 -11.82 7.79
CA THR A 230 -21.94 -13.29 7.75
C THR A 230 -23.37 -13.67 7.37
N SER A 231 -24.36 -13.07 8.01
CA SER A 231 -25.78 -13.34 7.73
C SER A 231 -26.14 -13.04 6.27
N PHE A 232 -25.63 -11.94 5.72
CA PHE A 232 -25.84 -11.60 4.31
C PHE A 232 -25.19 -12.62 3.36
N LEU A 233 -23.93 -13.00 3.57
CA LEU A 233 -23.24 -13.99 2.72
C LEU A 233 -23.92 -15.35 2.78
N GLU A 234 -24.48 -15.73 3.93
CA GLU A 234 -25.27 -16.95 4.09
C GLU A 234 -26.61 -16.88 3.34
N CYS A 235 -27.26 -15.72 3.32
CA CYS A 235 -28.46 -15.49 2.53
C CYS A 235 -28.17 -15.65 1.02
N VAL A 236 -27.06 -15.11 0.53
CA VAL A 236 -26.65 -15.25 -0.88
C VAL A 236 -26.30 -16.72 -1.21
N ALA A 237 -25.58 -17.40 -0.30
CA ALA A 237 -25.12 -18.78 -0.50
C ALA A 237 -26.22 -19.85 -0.38
N ALA A 238 -27.40 -19.52 0.15
CA ALA A 238 -28.46 -20.48 0.40
C ALA A 238 -29.03 -21.06 -0.91
N ALA A 239 -28.98 -22.40 -1.04
CA ALA A 239 -29.51 -23.13 -2.21
C ALA A 239 -31.02 -22.92 -2.42
N ARG A 240 -31.77 -22.61 -1.36
CA ARG A 240 -33.15 -22.11 -1.42
C ARG A 240 -33.24 -20.87 -0.55
N ARG A 241 -33.23 -19.70 -1.18
CA ARG A 241 -33.30 -18.42 -0.49
C ARG A 241 -34.68 -18.23 0.13
N ARG A 242 -34.71 -18.02 1.45
CA ARG A 242 -35.94 -17.61 2.16
C ARG A 242 -36.26 -16.13 1.97
N GLU A 243 -35.24 -15.35 1.61
CA GLU A 243 -35.28 -13.90 1.49
C GLU A 243 -34.41 -13.47 0.30
N ASN A 244 -34.80 -12.38 -0.37
CA ASN A 244 -34.01 -11.81 -1.46
C ASN A 244 -32.81 -11.04 -0.88
N PRO A 245 -31.55 -11.37 -1.24
CA PRO A 245 -30.36 -10.69 -0.69
C PRO A 245 -30.35 -9.18 -0.93
N TYR A 246 -30.86 -8.73 -2.07
CA TYR A 246 -30.99 -7.30 -2.36
C TYR A 246 -31.96 -6.63 -1.39
N ALA A 247 -33.15 -7.23 -1.18
CA ALA A 247 -34.15 -6.71 -0.27
C ALA A 247 -33.68 -6.71 1.20
N LEU A 248 -32.86 -7.70 1.58
CA LEU A 248 -32.20 -7.74 2.88
C LEU A 248 -31.27 -6.53 3.06
N LEU A 249 -30.43 -6.22 2.07
CA LEU A 249 -29.55 -5.06 2.17
C LEU A 249 -30.33 -3.75 2.25
N GLU A 250 -31.37 -3.60 1.42
CA GLU A 250 -32.20 -2.42 1.40
C GLU A 250 -32.90 -2.22 2.75
N ARG A 251 -33.41 -3.29 3.37
CA ARG A 251 -34.06 -3.22 4.68
C ARG A 251 -33.11 -2.87 5.82
N GLU A 252 -31.95 -3.52 5.87
CA GLU A 252 -31.02 -3.41 7.01
C GLU A 252 -30.14 -2.16 6.93
N PHE A 253 -29.84 -1.68 5.71
CA PHE A 253 -28.86 -0.60 5.49
C PHE A 253 -29.41 0.60 4.70
N GLY A 254 -30.57 0.48 4.06
CA GLY A 254 -31.21 1.57 3.32
C GLY A 254 -30.53 1.98 2.00
N ASP A 255 -29.49 1.26 1.59
CA ASP A 255 -28.76 1.52 0.34
C ASP A 255 -28.10 0.23 -0.18
N ALA A 256 -28.89 -0.63 -0.81
CA ALA A 256 -28.40 -1.91 -1.33
C ALA A 256 -27.34 -1.72 -2.44
N GLU A 257 -27.49 -0.72 -3.30
CA GLU A 257 -26.57 -0.51 -4.43
C GLU A 257 -25.18 -0.06 -3.96
N ALA A 258 -25.08 0.83 -2.97
CA ALA A 258 -23.79 1.21 -2.42
C ALA A 258 -23.09 0.00 -1.76
N MET A 259 -23.84 -0.84 -1.04
CA MET A 259 -23.31 -2.04 -0.39
C MET A 259 -22.83 -3.08 -1.43
N LEU A 260 -23.61 -3.31 -2.48
CA LEU A 260 -23.23 -4.22 -3.57
C LEU A 260 -22.04 -3.70 -4.37
N THR A 261 -21.96 -2.39 -4.61
CA THR A 261 -20.81 -1.76 -5.27
C THR A 261 -19.52 -2.04 -4.50
N ARG A 262 -19.54 -1.94 -3.17
CA ARG A 262 -18.38 -2.24 -2.32
C ARG A 262 -18.01 -3.72 -2.36
N LEU A 263 -18.99 -4.62 -2.25
CA LEU A 263 -18.76 -6.06 -2.33
C LEU A 263 -18.24 -6.51 -3.70
N ARG A 264 -18.69 -5.87 -4.80
CA ARG A 264 -18.19 -6.10 -6.15
C ARG A 264 -16.76 -5.59 -6.31
N ALA A 265 -16.43 -4.45 -5.74
CA ALA A 265 -15.05 -3.94 -5.71
C ALA A 265 -14.09 -4.88 -4.96
N LEU A 266 -14.60 -5.63 -3.97
CA LEU A 266 -13.88 -6.71 -3.29
C LEU A 266 -13.97 -8.07 -4.01
N GLU A 267 -14.64 -8.15 -5.16
CA GLU A 267 -14.88 -9.38 -5.92
C GLU A 267 -15.59 -10.47 -5.11
N VAL A 268 -16.44 -10.11 -4.14
CA VAL A 268 -17.15 -11.05 -3.24
C VAL A 268 -18.44 -11.55 -3.87
N VAL A 269 -19.16 -10.68 -4.58
CA VAL A 269 -20.45 -10.98 -5.20
C VAL A 269 -20.46 -10.59 -6.68
N ASN A 270 -21.24 -11.31 -7.47
CA ASN A 270 -21.57 -11.01 -8.87
C ASN A 270 -23.09 -11.08 -9.06
N GLY A 271 -23.57 -10.61 -10.22
CA GLY A 271 -24.99 -10.59 -10.57
C GLY A 271 -25.75 -9.41 -9.94
N ASP A 272 -27.06 -9.36 -10.23
CA ASP A 272 -27.94 -8.25 -9.87
C ASP A 272 -29.24 -8.72 -9.24
N GLY A 273 -29.77 -7.95 -8.28
CA GLY A 273 -31.06 -8.22 -7.63
C GLY A 273 -31.19 -9.66 -7.11
N ALA A 274 -32.19 -10.39 -7.60
CA ALA A 274 -32.42 -11.79 -7.21
C ALA A 274 -31.37 -12.78 -7.75
N SER A 275 -30.57 -12.39 -8.75
CA SER A 275 -29.51 -13.21 -9.37
C SER A 275 -28.14 -13.02 -8.72
N LEU A 276 -28.06 -12.33 -7.58
CA LEU A 276 -26.82 -12.18 -6.82
C LEU A 276 -26.23 -13.54 -6.47
N GLU A 277 -24.94 -13.73 -6.68
CA GLU A 277 -24.23 -14.96 -6.35
C GLU A 277 -22.87 -14.65 -5.72
N LEU A 278 -22.40 -15.54 -4.85
CA LEU A 278 -21.04 -15.46 -4.34
C LEU A 278 -20.05 -15.89 -5.42
N THR A 279 -18.98 -15.12 -5.58
CA THR A 279 -17.82 -15.56 -6.35
C THR A 279 -17.07 -16.68 -5.60
N GLU A 280 -16.04 -17.25 -6.22
CA GLU A 280 -15.15 -18.18 -5.51
C GLU A 280 -14.45 -17.52 -4.30
N LYS A 281 -14.09 -16.24 -4.44
CA LYS A 281 -13.56 -15.44 -3.34
C LYS A 281 -14.61 -15.22 -2.25
N GLY A 282 -15.86 -14.89 -2.62
CA GLY A 282 -16.94 -14.71 -1.66
C GLY A 282 -17.29 -15.98 -0.88
N ARG A 283 -17.23 -17.15 -1.52
CA ARG A 283 -17.39 -18.44 -0.83
C ARG A 283 -16.28 -18.69 0.18
N ARG A 284 -15.03 -18.41 -0.18
CA ARG A 284 -13.88 -18.51 0.74
C ARG A 284 -14.01 -17.53 1.91
N LEU A 285 -14.45 -16.30 1.65
CA LEU A 285 -14.70 -15.29 2.68
C LEU A 285 -15.79 -15.74 3.67
N ALA A 286 -16.90 -16.28 3.17
CA ALA A 286 -17.96 -16.83 4.01
C ALA A 286 -17.46 -17.99 4.88
N ALA A 287 -16.65 -18.90 4.33
CA ALA A 287 -16.05 -19.99 5.09
C ALA A 287 -15.04 -19.49 6.14
N PHE A 288 -14.26 -18.47 5.80
CA PHE A 288 -13.29 -17.83 6.69
C PHE A 288 -13.98 -17.15 7.87
N LEU A 289 -15.03 -16.37 7.62
CA LEU A 289 -15.81 -15.70 8.67
C LEU A 289 -16.43 -16.70 9.64
N ARG A 290 -16.97 -17.84 9.17
CA ARG A 290 -17.46 -18.89 10.06
C ARG A 290 -16.38 -19.45 10.98
N ARG A 291 -15.13 -19.50 10.50
CA ARG A 291 -14.00 -20.06 11.25
C ARG A 291 -13.36 -19.04 12.20
N PHE A 292 -13.31 -17.77 11.82
CA PHE A 292 -12.53 -16.73 12.50
C PHE A 292 -13.35 -15.50 12.94
N ALA A 293 -14.67 -15.63 13.07
CA ALA A 293 -15.57 -14.51 13.41
C ALA A 293 -15.11 -13.73 14.65
N ARG A 294 -14.63 -14.43 15.69
CA ARG A 294 -14.21 -13.81 16.96
C ARG A 294 -12.95 -12.96 16.79
N GLU A 295 -12.00 -13.45 16.01
CA GLU A 295 -10.76 -12.77 15.68
C GLU A 295 -11.02 -11.53 14.82
N VAL A 296 -11.86 -11.65 13.78
CA VAL A 296 -12.29 -10.52 12.93
C VAL A 296 -12.99 -9.46 13.77
N GLU A 297 -13.89 -9.86 14.67
CA GLU A 297 -14.62 -8.93 15.54
C GLU A 297 -13.67 -8.21 16.52
N MET A 298 -12.69 -8.93 17.06
CA MET A 298 -11.67 -8.33 17.93
C MET A 298 -10.84 -7.28 17.19
N GLU A 299 -10.40 -7.59 15.97
CA GLU A 299 -9.64 -6.64 15.13
C GLU A 299 -10.49 -5.44 14.71
N MET A 300 -11.75 -5.66 14.31
CA MET A 300 -12.70 -4.59 14.01
C MET A 300 -12.90 -3.64 15.20
N ARG A 301 -13.03 -4.17 16.43
CA ARG A 301 -13.09 -3.35 17.66
C ARG A 301 -11.80 -2.58 17.93
N LYS A 302 -10.63 -3.08 17.51
CA LYS A 302 -9.37 -2.33 17.61
C LYS A 302 -9.35 -1.16 16.61
N VAL A 303 -9.80 -1.40 15.37
CA VAL A 303 -9.93 -0.36 14.33
C VAL A 303 -10.86 0.76 14.80
N ILE A 304 -12.07 0.43 15.24
CA ILE A 304 -13.05 1.42 15.74
C ILE A 304 -12.49 2.23 16.91
N ARG A 305 -11.81 1.59 17.88
CA ARG A 305 -11.20 2.28 19.02
C ARG A 305 -10.07 3.23 18.62
N ARG A 306 -9.31 2.92 17.57
CA ARG A 306 -8.26 3.80 17.04
C ARG A 306 -8.86 5.00 16.33
N SER A 307 -9.93 4.80 15.57
CA SER A 307 -10.65 5.87 14.85
C SER A 307 -11.47 6.79 15.76
N ALA A 308 -11.92 6.29 16.93
CA ALA A 308 -12.69 7.05 17.91
C ALA A 308 -11.85 7.87 18.91
N ARG A 309 -10.51 7.83 18.84
CA ARG A 309 -9.66 8.70 19.67
C ARG A 309 -9.70 10.13 19.10
N PRO A 310 -10.16 11.13 19.87
CA PRO A 310 -10.00 12.52 19.46
C PRO A 310 -8.52 12.79 19.20
N HIS A 311 -8.21 13.49 18.11
CA HIS A 311 -6.89 14.05 17.93
C HIS A 311 -6.65 15.00 19.11
N ALA A 312 -5.76 14.62 20.03
CA ALA A 312 -5.19 15.58 20.94
C ALA A 312 -4.32 16.52 20.09
N ILE A 313 -4.94 17.55 19.51
CA ILE A 313 -4.21 18.74 19.13
C ILE A 313 -3.60 19.21 20.44
N ALA A 314 -2.28 19.10 20.55
CA ALA A 314 -1.59 19.80 21.62
C ALA A 314 -1.91 21.28 21.39
N LEU A 315 -2.81 21.83 22.22
CA LEU A 315 -2.93 23.27 22.36
C LEU A 315 -1.53 23.74 22.71
N ASP A 316 -0.92 24.46 21.78
CA ASP A 316 0.35 25.12 22.02
C ASP A 316 0.19 25.95 23.29
N ARG A 317 1.12 25.79 24.23
CA ARG A 317 1.07 26.47 25.55
C ARG A 317 1.47 27.95 25.41
N SER A 318 1.05 28.60 24.33
CA SER A 318 1.49 29.93 23.94
C SER A 318 0.39 31.00 23.94
N ASP A 319 -0.85 30.70 24.36
CA ASP A 319 -1.96 31.69 24.30
C ASP A 319 -2.74 31.95 25.61
N PHE A 320 -2.19 31.62 26.78
CA PHE A 320 -2.79 32.02 28.07
C PHE A 320 -1.86 32.86 28.95
N THR A 321 -1.04 33.72 28.37
CA THR A 321 -0.27 34.72 29.13
C THR A 321 -0.29 36.12 28.52
N GLN A 322 -1.45 36.60 28.05
CA GLN A 322 -1.75 38.03 28.05
C GLN A 322 -3.23 38.26 28.36
N GLY A 323 -3.53 38.61 29.61
CA GLY A 323 -4.89 38.80 30.06
C GLY A 323 -5.02 39.25 31.51
N ARG A 324 -4.38 40.39 31.83
CA ARG A 324 -4.42 41.17 33.09
C ARG A 324 -3.61 40.66 34.28
#